data_AF-A0A2N9MEW7-F1
#
_entry.id   AF-A0A2N9MEW7-F1
#
_cell.length_a   1.000
_cell.length_b   1.000
_cell.length_c   1.000
_cell.angle_alpha   90.00
_cell.angle_beta   90.00
_cell.angle_gamma   90.00
#
_symmetry.space_group_name_H-M   'P 1'
#
loop_
_entity.id
_entity.type
_entity.pdbx_description
1 polymer ?
#
loop_
_entity_poly.entity_id
_entity_poly.type
_entity_poly.pdbx_seq_one_letter_code
_entity_poly.pdbx_strand_id
1 'polypeptide(L)'
;MFHLSPAWNGLHSFVVHFPIMLLLIAPLLVIVGAAFPTAKRGPFLGSALILMVLGTSMTYLAVATGELAIKAVASPPSLNGLLEEHRSLAQSTRGLFSVLTVVFTALLFAHRLLRRELDSWVKTSLFGAFLLFYGSGVVLLVDTALKGGQLMHVLGAKTAVTCNLPSKGGR
;
A
#
# COMPACT_ATOMS: atom_id res chain seq x y z
N MET A 1 27.46 -9.33 -12.33
CA MET A 1 26.29 -8.49 -12.67
C MET A 1 25.07 -9.40 -12.70
N PHE A 2 24.20 -9.32 -11.70
CA PHE A 2 22.98 -10.13 -11.67
C PHE A 2 22.00 -9.57 -12.70
N HIS A 3 21.87 -10.23 -13.85
CA HIS A 3 20.76 -9.99 -14.77
C HIS A 3 19.49 -10.55 -14.11
N LEU A 4 18.75 -9.69 -13.43
CA LEU A 4 17.38 -10.00 -13.03
C LEU A 4 16.58 -10.20 -14.34
N SER A 5 16.12 -11.43 -14.56
CA SER A 5 15.37 -11.77 -15.77
C SER A 5 14.09 -10.91 -15.89
N PRO A 6 13.57 -10.67 -17.10
CA PRO A 6 12.34 -9.88 -17.31
C PRO A 6 11.15 -10.35 -16.46
N ALA A 7 11.11 -11.64 -16.11
CA ALA A 7 10.10 -12.24 -15.24
C ALA A 7 10.16 -11.71 -13.79
N TRP A 8 11.35 -11.40 -13.27
CA TRP A 8 11.50 -10.86 -11.91
C TRP A 8 10.99 -9.42 -11.80
N ASN A 9 11.18 -8.61 -12.86
CA ASN A 9 10.63 -7.25 -12.92
C ASN A 9 9.09 -7.26 -12.94
N GLY A 10 8.48 -8.21 -13.66
CA GLY A 10 7.01 -8.39 -13.67
C GLY A 10 6.46 -8.86 -12.32
N LEU A 11 7.12 -9.84 -11.69
CA LEU A 11 6.70 -10.39 -10.39
C LEU A 11 6.89 -9.36 -9.27
N HIS A 12 7.97 -8.58 -9.29
CA HIS A 12 8.21 -7.50 -8.34
C HIS A 12 7.15 -6.41 -8.45
N SER A 13 6.85 -5.93 -9.67
CA SER A 13 5.76 -4.97 -9.89
C SER A 13 4.41 -5.50 -9.40
N PHE A 14 4.12 -6.79 -9.61
CA PHE A 14 2.91 -7.42 -9.08
C PHE A 14 2.88 -7.37 -7.55
N VAL A 15 3.95 -7.82 -6.88
CA VAL A 15 4.03 -7.87 -5.41
C VAL A 15 3.93 -6.49 -4.75
N VAL A 16 4.52 -5.45 -5.36
CA VAL A 16 4.53 -4.11 -4.77
C VAL A 16 3.28 -3.27 -5.11
N HIS A 17 2.58 -3.55 -6.21
CA HIS A 17 1.35 -2.83 -6.58
C HIS A 17 0.06 -3.51 -6.11
N PHE A 18 0.07 -4.83 -5.87
CA PHE A 18 -1.10 -5.54 -5.36
C PHE A 18 -1.67 -4.98 -4.03
N PRO A 19 -0.85 -4.55 -3.04
CA PRO A 19 -1.36 -3.89 -1.84
C PRO A 19 -2.22 -2.65 -2.16
N ILE A 20 -1.86 -1.91 -3.21
CA ILE A 20 -2.56 -0.68 -3.60
C ILE A 20 -4.01 -1.00 -3.95
N MET A 21 -4.23 -1.99 -4.83
CA MET A 21 -5.59 -2.35 -5.28
C MET A 21 -6.43 -2.92 -4.13
N LEU A 22 -5.85 -3.80 -3.31
CA LEU A 22 -6.53 -4.39 -2.15
C LEU A 22 -7.05 -3.31 -1.17
N LEU A 23 -6.17 -2.37 -0.83
CA LEU A 23 -6.48 -1.31 0.12
C LEU A 23 -7.38 -0.22 -0.49
N LEU A 24 -7.33 0.04 -1.80
CA LEU A 24 -8.27 0.97 -2.43
C LEU A 24 -9.70 0.40 -2.57
N ILE A 25 -9.84 -0.92 -2.72
CA ILE A 25 -11.16 -1.56 -2.87
C ILE A 25 -11.85 -1.74 -1.52
N ALA A 26 -11.10 -1.99 -0.44
CA ALA A 26 -11.66 -2.19 0.90
C ALA A 26 -12.67 -1.10 1.34
N PRO A 27 -12.39 0.22 1.27
CA PRO A 27 -13.34 1.25 1.71
C PRO A 27 -14.61 1.28 0.84
N LEU A 28 -14.53 0.91 -0.43
CA LEU A 28 -15.73 0.78 -1.29
C LEU A 28 -16.67 -0.31 -0.75
N LEU A 29 -16.12 -1.45 -0.35
CA LEU A 29 -16.92 -2.51 0.28
C LEU A 29 -17.49 -2.09 1.64
N VAL A 30 -16.78 -1.25 2.40
CA VAL A 30 -17.32 -0.67 3.64
C VAL A 30 -18.50 0.26 3.35
N ILE A 31 -18.39 1.14 2.35
CA ILE A 31 -19.46 2.04 1.92
C ILE A 31 -20.69 1.24 1.47
N VAL A 32 -20.47 0.24 0.60
CA VAL A 32 -21.54 -0.63 0.12
C VAL A 32 -22.20 -1.38 1.28
N GLY A 33 -21.41 -1.96 2.19
CA GLY A 33 -21.92 -2.62 3.38
C GLY A 33 -22.70 -1.68 4.31
N ALA A 34 -22.33 -0.40 4.39
CA ALA A 34 -23.05 0.60 5.18
C ALA A 34 -24.37 1.05 4.52
N ALA A 35 -24.46 1.00 3.18
CA ALA A 35 -25.65 1.37 2.42
C ALA A 35 -26.73 0.26 2.40
N PHE A 36 -26.34 -1.00 2.61
CA PHE A 36 -27.28 -2.14 2.65
C PHE A 36 -27.92 -2.36 4.03
N PRO A 37 -29.15 -2.91 4.09
CA PRO A 37 -29.78 -3.33 5.34
C PRO A 37 -28.91 -4.34 6.10
N THR A 38 -29.05 -4.36 7.43
CA THR A 38 -28.26 -5.19 8.35
C THR A 38 -28.19 -6.67 7.95
N ALA A 39 -29.25 -7.23 7.37
CA ALA A 39 -29.29 -8.62 6.91
C ALA A 39 -28.30 -8.95 5.78
N LYS A 40 -27.91 -7.97 4.96
CA LYS A 40 -27.01 -8.16 3.80
C LYS A 40 -25.63 -7.53 3.98
N ARG A 41 -25.41 -6.82 5.10
CA ARG A 41 -24.18 -6.07 5.39
C ARG A 41 -22.96 -6.96 5.68
N GLY A 42 -23.18 -8.13 6.30
CA GLY A 42 -22.12 -9.01 6.80
C GLY A 42 -21.06 -9.41 5.75
N PRO A 43 -21.46 -9.94 4.58
CA PRO A 43 -20.52 -10.35 3.53
C PRO A 43 -19.63 -9.19 3.02
N PHE A 44 -20.19 -7.99 2.84
CA PHE A 44 -19.42 -6.84 2.35
C PHE A 44 -18.36 -6.40 3.37
N LEU A 45 -18.73 -6.31 4.65
CA LEU A 45 -17.77 -5.95 5.70
C LEU A 45 -16.72 -7.04 5.95
N GLY A 46 -17.12 -8.31 5.87
CA GLY A 46 -16.19 -9.43 5.98
C GLY A 46 -15.17 -9.42 4.83
N SER A 47 -15.62 -9.21 3.60
CA SER A 47 -14.74 -9.04 2.44
C SER A 47 -13.85 -7.80 2.59
N ALA A 48 -14.37 -6.67 3.06
CA ALA A 48 -13.55 -5.49 3.33
C ALA A 48 -12.42 -5.79 4.33
N LEU A 49 -12.72 -6.50 5.41
CA LEU A 49 -11.72 -6.92 6.40
C LEU A 49 -10.67 -7.83 5.77
N ILE A 50 -11.07 -8.81 4.96
CA ILE A 50 -10.14 -9.71 4.26
C ILE A 50 -9.20 -8.90 3.35
N LEU A 51 -9.73 -7.97 2.55
CA LEU A 51 -8.90 -7.13 1.68
C LEU A 51 -7.95 -6.24 2.49
N MET A 52 -8.40 -5.69 3.62
CA MET A 52 -7.54 -4.90 4.52
C MET A 52 -6.40 -5.73 5.10
N VAL A 53 -6.69 -6.94 5.60
CA VAL A 53 -5.67 -7.83 6.18
C VAL A 53 -4.65 -8.26 5.11
N LEU A 54 -5.13 -8.70 3.94
CA LEU A 54 -4.26 -9.11 2.83
C LEU A 54 -3.44 -7.93 2.30
N GLY A 55 -4.08 -6.79 2.04
CA GLY A 55 -3.43 -5.58 1.56
C GLY A 55 -2.36 -5.10 2.53
N THR A 56 -2.70 -4.99 3.82
CA THR A 56 -1.75 -4.61 4.88
C THR A 56 -0.58 -5.59 4.95
N SER A 57 -0.84 -6.90 4.93
CA SER A 57 0.23 -7.92 4.95
C SER A 57 1.17 -7.77 3.76
N MET A 58 0.64 -7.48 2.57
CA MET A 58 1.46 -7.25 1.38
C MET A 58 2.29 -5.96 1.47
N THR A 59 1.88 -4.94 2.23
CA THR A 59 2.74 -3.76 2.47
C THR A 59 4.02 -4.11 3.23
N TYR A 60 4.01 -5.13 4.10
CA TYR A 60 5.23 -5.61 4.76
C TYR A 60 6.18 -6.24 3.74
N LEU A 61 5.64 -7.04 2.81
CA LEU A 61 6.43 -7.65 1.76
C LEU A 61 6.99 -6.60 0.79
N ALA A 62 6.19 -5.58 0.45
CA ALA A 62 6.62 -4.47 -0.39
C ALA A 62 7.77 -3.68 0.25
N VAL A 63 7.65 -3.34 1.54
CA VAL A 63 8.74 -2.66 2.28
C VAL A 63 9.98 -3.55 2.33
N ALA A 64 9.85 -4.83 2.73
CA ALA A 64 10.99 -5.73 2.87
C ALA A 64 11.74 -5.94 1.54
N THR A 65 11.02 -6.14 0.44
CA THR A 65 11.62 -6.30 -0.89
C THR A 65 12.25 -5.01 -1.40
N GLY A 66 11.64 -3.85 -1.12
CA GLY A 66 12.23 -2.54 -1.42
C GLY A 66 13.54 -2.30 -0.68
N GLU A 67 13.61 -2.63 0.61
CA GLU A 67 14.86 -2.49 1.40
C GLU A 67 15.99 -3.38 0.87
N LEU A 68 15.67 -4.60 0.42
CA LEU A 68 16.64 -5.50 -0.20
C LEU A 68 17.11 -4.96 -1.56
N ALA A 69 16.20 -4.40 -2.36
CA ALA A 69 16.53 -3.82 -3.65
C ALA A 69 17.49 -2.62 -3.52
N ILE A 70 17.27 -1.75 -2.52
CA ILE A 70 18.16 -0.62 -2.22
C ILE A 70 19.57 -1.10 -1.87
N LYS A 71 19.71 -2.17 -1.07
CA LYS A 71 21.02 -2.73 -0.70
C LYS A 71 21.74 -3.39 -1.88
N ALA A 72 20.99 -3.92 -2.84
CA ALA A 72 21.54 -4.61 -4.00
C ALA A 72 22.04 -3.65 -5.10
N VAL A 73 21.60 -2.39 -5.10
CA VAL A 73 21.94 -1.39 -6.13
C VAL A 73 22.77 -0.28 -5.53
N ALA A 74 23.95 -0.02 -6.09
CA ALA A 74 24.71 1.19 -5.78
C ALA A 74 23.97 2.41 -6.34
N SER A 75 23.16 3.04 -5.49
CA SER A 75 22.39 4.22 -5.88
C SER A 75 23.29 5.46 -5.86
N PRO A 76 23.30 6.29 -6.93
CA PRO A 76 24.08 7.51 -6.97
C PRO A 76 23.61 8.49 -5.87
N PRO A 77 24.52 9.30 -5.28
CA PRO A 77 24.18 10.22 -4.19
C PRO A 77 23.01 11.16 -4.51
N SER A 78 22.83 11.52 -5.79
CA SER A 78 21.74 12.35 -6.27
C SER A 78 20.33 11.75 -6.08
N LEU A 79 20.22 10.44 -5.84
CA LEU A 79 18.95 9.73 -5.65
C LEU A 79 18.60 9.46 -4.18
N ASN A 80 19.56 9.66 -3.26
CA ASN A 80 19.38 9.29 -1.86
C ASN A 80 18.20 10.02 -1.20
N GLY A 81 17.98 11.31 -1.54
CA GLY A 81 16.86 12.08 -1.00
C GLY A 81 15.49 11.50 -1.40
N LEU A 82 15.30 11.23 -2.70
CA LEU A 82 14.03 10.69 -3.22
C LEU A 82 13.77 9.27 -2.72
N LEU A 83 14.83 8.47 -2.58
CA LEU A 83 14.78 7.11 -2.08
C LEU A 83 14.41 7.08 -0.59
N GLU A 84 14.99 7.96 0.22
CA GLU A 84 14.64 8.10 1.64
C GLU A 84 13.20 8.59 1.83
N GLU A 85 12.75 9.54 1.01
CA GLU A 85 11.37 10.01 1.04
C GLU A 85 10.38 8.89 0.72
N HIS A 86 10.63 8.13 -0.36
CA HIS A 86 9.80 6.98 -0.71
C HIS A 86 9.81 5.90 0.38
N ARG A 87 10.98 5.63 0.98
CA ARG A 87 11.12 4.69 2.11
C ARG A 87 10.28 5.12 3.32
N SER A 88 10.38 6.39 3.71
CA SER A 88 9.64 6.95 4.84
C SER A 88 8.12 6.86 4.63
N LEU A 89 7.66 7.16 3.42
CA LEU A 89 6.25 7.04 3.05
C LEU A 89 5.77 5.59 3.03
N ALA A 90 6.57 4.67 2.51
CA ALA A 90 6.24 3.24 2.51
C ALA A 90 6.12 2.69 3.95
N GLN A 91 7.02 3.10 4.85
CA GLN A 91 6.95 2.73 6.27
C GLN A 91 5.72 3.34 6.96
N SER A 92 5.41 4.61 6.67
CA SER A 92 4.23 5.31 7.19
C SER A 92 2.93 4.67 6.69
N THR A 93 2.89 4.29 5.41
CA THR A 93 1.77 3.57 4.77
C THR A 93 1.51 2.28 5.52
N ARG A 94 2.55 1.44 5.66
CA ARG A 94 2.48 0.17 6.38
C ARG A 94 1.95 0.36 7.80
N GLY A 95 2.51 1.33 8.55
CA GLY A 95 2.08 1.60 9.93
C GLY A 95 0.61 2.03 10.02
N LEU A 96 0.20 2.97 9.17
CA LEU A 96 -1.16 3.50 9.17
C LEU A 96 -2.20 2.43 8.78
N PHE A 97 -1.93 1.63 7.75
CA PHE A 97 -2.85 0.55 7.35
C PHE A 97 -2.91 -0.59 8.37
N SER A 98 -1.82 -0.87 9.10
CA SER A 98 -1.85 -1.78 10.25
C SER A 98 -2.81 -1.28 11.34
N VAL A 99 -2.72 0.01 11.71
CA VAL A 99 -3.63 0.61 12.69
C VAL A 99 -5.08 0.58 12.18
N LEU A 100 -5.32 1.01 10.93
CA LEU A 100 -6.65 0.99 10.32
C LEU A 100 -7.25 -0.42 10.32
N THR A 101 -6.46 -1.44 9.99
CA THR A 101 -6.91 -2.85 9.98
C THR A 101 -7.30 -3.34 11.36
N VAL A 102 -6.50 -3.02 12.38
CA VAL A 102 -6.83 -3.36 13.77
C VAL A 102 -8.08 -2.62 14.22
N VAL A 103 -8.21 -1.32 13.93
CA VAL A 103 -9.39 -0.52 14.28
C VAL A 103 -10.64 -1.07 13.60
N PHE A 104 -10.58 -1.39 12.31
CA PHE A 104 -11.72 -1.94 11.58
C PHE A 104 -12.14 -3.30 12.14
N THR A 105 -11.16 -4.16 12.46
CA THR A 105 -11.40 -5.43 13.14
C THR A 105 -12.12 -5.19 14.47
N ALA A 106 -11.60 -4.29 15.30
CA ALA A 106 -12.20 -3.95 16.58
C ALA A 106 -13.64 -3.42 16.41
N LEU A 107 -13.92 -2.59 15.41
CA LEU A 107 -15.26 -2.08 15.10
C LEU A 107 -16.23 -3.21 14.71
N LEU A 108 -15.80 -4.18 13.92
CA LEU A 108 -16.63 -5.32 13.52
C LEU A 108 -16.95 -6.25 14.70
N PHE A 109 -15.97 -6.48 15.57
CA PHE A 109 -16.12 -7.36 16.72
C PHE A 109 -16.51 -6.63 18.01
N ALA A 110 -16.72 -5.31 17.97
CA ALA A 110 -17.05 -4.48 19.12
C ALA A 110 -18.27 -5.00 19.87
N HIS A 111 -19.32 -5.39 19.16
CA HIS A 111 -20.53 -5.95 19.79
C HIS A 111 -20.24 -7.27 20.54
N ARG A 112 -19.40 -8.13 19.96
CA ARG A 112 -18.99 -9.40 20.58
C ARG A 112 -18.10 -9.17 21.81
N LEU A 113 -17.25 -8.15 21.76
CA LEU A 113 -16.33 -7.80 22.85
C LEU A 113 -17.04 -7.08 24.00
N LEU A 114 -17.93 -6.15 23.68
CA LEU A 114 -18.61 -5.28 24.65
C LEU A 114 -19.89 -5.90 25.24
N ARG A 115 -20.40 -7.00 24.65
CA ARG A 115 -21.66 -7.68 25.02
C ARG A 115 -22.85 -6.72 25.16
N ARG A 116 -22.80 -5.58 24.47
CA ARG A 116 -23.83 -4.54 24.46
C ARG A 116 -24.20 -4.22 23.02
N GLU A 117 -25.50 -4.09 22.77
CA GLU A 117 -26.03 -3.51 21.53
C GLU A 117 -25.63 -2.03 21.51
N LEU A 118 -24.73 -1.65 20.59
CA LEU A 118 -24.52 -0.24 20.29
C LEU A 118 -25.68 0.25 19.43
N ASP A 119 -26.17 1.45 19.71
CA ASP A 119 -27.20 2.09 18.92
C ASP A 119 -26.79 2.19 17.45
N SER A 120 -27.77 2.06 16.56
CA SER A 120 -27.54 2.08 15.10
C SER A 120 -26.84 3.37 14.65
N TRP A 121 -27.20 4.51 15.25
CA TRP A 121 -26.59 5.81 14.95
C TRP A 121 -25.11 5.87 15.37
N VAL A 122 -24.76 5.33 16.53
CA VAL A 122 -23.38 5.25 17.02
C VAL A 122 -22.53 4.35 16.11
N LYS A 123 -23.07 3.19 15.72
CA LYS A 123 -22.42 2.30 14.74
C LYS A 123 -22.16 3.05 13.43
N THR A 124 -23.16 3.70 12.84
CA THR A 124 -22.98 4.45 11.58
C THR A 124 -21.95 5.57 11.71
N SER A 125 -21.98 6.33 12.81
CA SER A 125 -21.02 7.41 13.06
C SER A 125 -19.57 6.89 13.17
N LEU A 126 -19.36 5.77 13.86
CA LEU A 126 -18.05 5.12 13.97
C LEU A 126 -17.51 4.65 12.61
N PHE A 127 -18.37 4.04 11.76
CA PHE A 127 -17.96 3.63 10.41
C PHE A 127 -17.68 4.84 9.51
N GLY A 128 -18.44 5.94 9.66
CA GLY A 128 -18.18 7.20 8.97
C GLY A 128 -16.84 7.82 9.37
N ALA A 129 -16.56 7.91 10.67
CA ALA A 129 -15.29 8.39 11.20
C ALA A 129 -14.11 7.52 10.73
N PHE A 130 -14.30 6.19 10.74
CA PHE A 130 -13.32 5.25 10.20
C PHE A 130 -13.03 5.51 8.73
N LEU A 131 -14.05 5.70 7.88
CA LEU A 131 -13.88 5.98 6.46
C LEU A 131 -13.16 7.31 6.21
N LEU A 132 -13.48 8.35 6.98
CA LEU A 132 -12.77 9.63 6.91
C LEU A 132 -11.28 9.46 7.23
N PHE A 133 -10.96 8.72 8.30
CA PHE A 133 -9.58 8.45 8.66
C PHE A 133 -8.87 7.54 7.64
N TYR A 134 -9.59 6.56 7.07
CA TYR A 134 -9.10 5.71 5.98
C TYR A 134 -8.68 6.53 4.75
N GLY A 135 -9.41 7.61 4.46
CA GLY A 135 -9.08 8.54 3.38
C GLY A 135 -7.65 9.09 3.48
N SER A 136 -7.15 9.37 4.70
CA SER A 136 -5.75 9.78 4.89
C SER A 136 -4.75 8.68 4.49
N GLY A 137 -5.09 7.42 4.77
CA GLY A 137 -4.31 6.25 4.33
C GLY A 137 -4.28 6.12 2.82
N VAL A 138 -5.41 6.38 2.15
CA VAL A 138 -5.48 6.37 0.67
C VAL A 138 -4.58 7.44 0.07
N VAL A 139 -4.62 8.67 0.59
CA VAL A 139 -3.75 9.76 0.12
C VAL A 139 -2.27 9.36 0.26
N LEU A 140 -1.91 8.83 1.42
CA LEU A 140 -0.53 8.45 1.72
C LEU A 140 -0.06 7.24 0.88
N LEU A 141 -0.95 6.28 0.59
CA LEU A 141 -0.70 5.16 -0.31
C LEU A 141 -0.44 5.62 -1.75
N VAL A 142 -1.24 6.56 -2.25
CA VAL A 142 -1.09 7.12 -3.59
C VAL A 142 0.20 7.93 -3.71
N ASP A 143 0.53 8.77 -2.72
CA ASP A 143 1.78 9.53 -2.71
C ASP A 143 3.02 8.60 -2.71
N THR A 144 2.95 7.52 -1.92
CA THR A 144 3.99 6.47 -1.91
C THR A 144 4.17 5.87 -3.30
N ALA A 145 3.08 5.53 -3.98
CA ALA A 145 3.11 4.93 -5.31
C ALA A 145 3.65 5.91 -6.38
N LEU A 146 3.23 7.18 -6.34
CA LEU A 146 3.70 8.21 -7.26
C LEU A 146 5.20 8.45 -7.13
N LYS A 147 5.72 8.58 -5.91
CA LYS A 147 7.16 8.75 -5.66
C LYS A 147 7.96 7.50 -6.03
N GLY A 148 7.40 6.31 -5.83
CA GLY A 148 7.98 5.06 -6.33
C GLY A 148 8.11 5.06 -7.86
N GLY A 149 7.08 5.52 -8.56
CA GLY A 149 7.11 5.70 -10.02
C GLY A 149 8.15 6.71 -10.49
N GLN A 150 8.28 7.85 -9.81
CA GLN A 150 9.32 8.84 -10.11
C GLN A 150 10.73 8.28 -9.94
N LEU A 151 10.98 7.50 -8.88
CA LEU A 151 12.27 6.85 -8.65
C LEU A 151 12.65 5.93 -9.81
N MET A 152 11.72 5.11 -10.28
CA MET A 152 11.94 4.21 -11.42
C MET A 152 12.15 4.98 -12.73
N HIS A 153 11.43 6.08 -12.95
CA HIS A 153 11.61 6.93 -14.13
C HIS A 153 13.01 7.54 -14.18
N VAL A 154 13.51 8.09 -13.06
CA VAL A 154 14.86 8.68 -13.00
C VAL A 154 15.94 7.60 -13.16
N LEU A 155 15.76 6.42 -12.55
CA LEU A 155 16.67 5.29 -12.73
C LEU A 155 16.70 4.82 -14.19
N GLY A 156 15.55 4.68 -14.83
CA GLY A 156 15.43 4.30 -16.24
C GLY A 156 16.04 5.32 -17.21
N ALA A 157 15.85 6.61 -16.95
CA ALA A 157 16.46 7.67 -17.77
C ALA A 157 18.01 7.61 -17.68
N LYS A 158 18.57 7.38 -16.49
CA LYS A 158 20.03 7.29 -16.31
C LYS A 158 20.63 6.04 -16.96
N THR A 159 19.96 4.89 -16.90
CA THR A 159 20.44 3.68 -17.58
C THR A 159 20.40 3.82 -19.10
N ALA A 160 19.34 4.43 -19.64
CA ALA A 160 19.23 4.72 -21.07
C ALA A 160 20.35 5.66 -21.57
N VAL A 161 20.65 6.73 -20.82
CA VAL A 161 21.78 7.63 -21.14
C VAL A 161 23.12 6.90 -21.11
N THR A 162 23.33 6.00 -20.13
CA THR A 162 24.59 5.24 -20.02
C THR A 162 24.75 4.25 -21.18
N CYS A 163 23.68 3.59 -21.62
CA CYS A 163 23.71 2.69 -22.78
C CYS A 163 23.84 3.41 -24.13
N ASN A 164 23.39 4.66 -24.23
CA ASN A 164 23.47 5.47 -25.46
C ASN A 164 24.77 6.26 -25.63
N LEU A 165 25.69 6.20 -24.66
CA LEU A 165 27.04 6.72 -24.86
C LEU A 165 27.82 5.74 -25.76
N PRO A 166 28.27 6.15 -26.96
CA PRO A 166 29.18 5.32 -27.74
C PRO A 166 30.43 5.09 -26.89
N SER A 167 30.89 3.84 -26.82
CA SER A 167 32.19 3.48 -26.26
C SER A 167 33.26 4.32 -26.95
N LYS A 168 33.61 5.47 -26.35
CA LYS A 168 34.59 6.38 -26.91
C LYS A 168 35.96 5.93 -26.44
N GLY A 169 36.49 4.94 -27.17
CA GLY A 169 37.92 4.74 -27.36
C GLY A 169 38.61 3.73 -26.43
N GLY A 170 39.01 2.62 -27.02
CA GLY A 170 40.26 1.91 -26.69
C GLY A 170 40.95 1.59 -28.01
N ARG A 171 41.98 2.37 -28.35
CA ARG A 171 42.96 2.07 -29.41
C ARG A 171 43.85 0.92 -28.97
#